data_AF-A0A958M9N7-F1
#
_entry.id   AF-A0A958M9N7-F1
#
_cell.length_a   1.000
_cell.length_b   1.000
_cell.length_c   1.000
_cell.angle_alpha   90.00
_cell.angle_beta   90.00
_cell.angle_gamma   90.00
#
_symmetry.space_group_name_H-M   'P 1'
#
loop_
_entity.id
_entity.type
_entity.pdbx_description
1 polymer ?
#
loop_
_entity_poly.entity_id
_entity_poly.type
_entity_poly.pdbx_seq_one_letter_code
_entity_poly.pdbx_strand_id
1 'polypeptide(L)'
;MIWNRQAGNYRQLLFLLIPSFLLLLSACSRPVAQFAYNGSAKAGAVIQFDNQSEKADTYEWDFGDGNSSTEEAPKHRYKHSGIYAVRLKAIREGKSRVHRQQVVIAPPDRCLVE
;
A
#
# COMPACT_ATOMS: atom_id res chain seq x y z
N MET A 1 51.49 -56.88 3.16
CA MET A 1 50.89 -55.53 3.04
C MET A 1 50.50 -55.36 1.56
N ILE A 2 49.36 -55.91 1.16
CA ILE A 2 48.04 -55.23 1.04
C ILE A 2 47.95 -54.36 -0.24
N TRP A 3 47.27 -54.93 -1.26
CA TRP A 3 46.58 -54.41 -2.47
C TRP A 3 47.36 -53.52 -3.47
N ASN A 4 47.64 -53.91 -4.73
CA ASN A 4 46.83 -54.31 -5.92
C ASN A 4 46.26 -53.14 -6.76
N ARG A 5 46.51 -53.22 -8.08
CA ARG A 5 46.20 -52.27 -9.16
C ARG A 5 44.70 -52.09 -9.41
N GLN A 6 44.24 -50.88 -9.73
CA GLN A 6 43.61 -50.50 -11.01
C GLN A 6 42.99 -49.09 -10.97
N ALA A 7 42.85 -48.51 -12.17
CA ALA A 7 42.27 -47.21 -12.48
C ALA A 7 40.89 -46.94 -11.83
N GLY A 8 40.71 -45.73 -11.30
CA GLY A 8 39.43 -45.26 -10.79
C GLY A 8 38.47 -44.86 -11.92
N ASN A 9 37.59 -45.79 -12.26
CA ASN A 9 36.48 -45.63 -13.20
C ASN A 9 35.25 -45.01 -12.48
N TYR A 10 34.63 -44.04 -13.15
CA TYR A 10 33.36 -43.33 -12.94
C TYR A 10 32.37 -43.77 -11.84
N ARG A 11 31.76 -42.78 -11.13
CA ARG A 11 30.29 -42.60 -10.98
C ARG A 11 29.90 -41.49 -9.98
N GLN A 12 29.04 -40.57 -10.45
CA GLN A 12 28.23 -39.59 -9.69
C GLN A 12 29.06 -38.49 -8.98
N LEU A 13 29.00 -37.22 -9.37
CA LEU A 13 27.89 -36.34 -9.02
C LEU A 13 27.67 -35.31 -10.13
N LEU A 14 26.56 -35.52 -10.83
CA LEU A 14 25.68 -34.48 -11.31
C LEU A 14 25.67 -33.29 -10.32
N PHE A 15 26.30 -32.15 -10.64
CA PHE A 15 26.09 -30.88 -9.93
C PHE A 15 24.68 -30.33 -10.27
N LEU A 16 23.66 -31.17 -10.07
CA LEU A 16 22.32 -30.73 -9.70
C LEU A 16 22.26 -30.63 -8.18
N LEU A 17 23.17 -29.85 -7.58
CA LEU A 17 23.13 -29.49 -6.18
C LEU A 17 23.09 -27.98 -6.03
N ILE A 18 22.05 -27.39 -6.62
CA ILE A 18 21.15 -26.62 -5.78
C ILE A 18 19.70 -26.94 -6.20
N PRO A 19 19.04 -28.02 -5.72
CA PRO A 19 17.58 -28.07 -5.70
C PRO A 19 17.07 -27.17 -4.55
N SER A 20 17.64 -25.97 -4.42
CA SER A 20 17.37 -25.00 -3.36
C SER A 20 17.86 -23.61 -3.76
N PHE A 21 17.51 -23.18 -4.97
CA PHE A 21 16.94 -21.84 -5.05
C PHE A 21 15.48 -21.91 -5.48
N LEU A 22 14.77 -22.88 -4.89
CA LEU A 22 13.35 -22.76 -4.64
C LEU A 22 13.13 -21.94 -3.35
N LEU A 23 13.78 -20.77 -3.24
CA LEU A 23 13.63 -19.85 -2.10
C LEU A 23 13.78 -18.37 -2.50
N LEU A 24 12.93 -17.92 -3.42
CA LEU A 24 12.30 -16.59 -3.29
C LEU A 24 10.79 -16.74 -3.07
N LEU A 25 10.35 -17.81 -2.39
CA LEU A 25 8.94 -18.05 -2.04
C LEU A 25 8.36 -17.04 -1.02
N SER A 26 9.05 -15.95 -0.72
CA SER A 26 8.44 -14.79 -0.07
C SER A 26 9.15 -13.52 -0.52
N ALA A 27 8.75 -12.98 -1.67
CA ALA A 27 8.91 -11.55 -1.89
C ALA A 27 8.23 -10.85 -0.71
N CYS A 28 8.98 -10.06 0.05
CA CYS A 28 8.45 -9.31 1.19
C CYS A 28 7.23 -8.49 0.74
N SER A 29 6.03 -9.01 0.96
CA SER A 29 4.73 -8.49 0.48
C SER A 29 4.28 -7.30 1.32
N ARG A 30 5.15 -6.30 1.50
CA ARG A 30 4.84 -5.10 2.26
C ARG A 30 3.89 -4.23 1.41
N PRO A 31 2.72 -3.81 1.93
CA PRO A 31 1.81 -2.97 1.17
C PRO A 31 2.48 -1.66 0.79
N VAL A 32 2.00 -1.02 -0.26
CA VAL A 32 2.29 0.37 -0.61
C VAL A 32 1.01 1.15 -0.40
N ALA A 33 1.06 2.26 0.34
CA ALA A 33 -0.07 3.16 0.49
C ALA A 33 0.13 4.35 -0.45
N GLN A 34 -0.86 4.62 -1.29
CA GLN A 34 -0.88 5.74 -2.22
C GLN A 34 -2.33 6.08 -2.55
N PHE A 35 -2.62 7.37 -2.74
CA PHE A 35 -3.93 7.79 -3.23
C PHE A 35 -3.85 9.07 -4.04
N ALA A 36 -4.89 9.29 -4.83
CA ALA A 36 -5.21 10.56 -5.46
C ALA A 36 -6.61 11.01 -5.02
N TYR A 37 -6.98 12.24 -5.33
CA TYR A 37 -8.34 12.71 -5.13
C TYR A 37 -8.76 13.58 -6.31
N ASN A 38 -10.04 13.46 -6.67
CA ASN A 38 -10.64 14.19 -7.79
C ASN A 38 -11.83 15.01 -7.30
N GLY A 39 -12.03 16.18 -7.89
CA GLY A 39 -13.18 17.05 -7.65
C GLY A 39 -12.83 18.45 -7.16
N SER A 40 -13.85 19.29 -7.04
CA SER A 40 -13.72 20.65 -6.50
C SER A 40 -13.48 20.57 -4.99
N ALA A 41 -12.25 20.88 -4.55
CA ALA A 41 -11.89 20.95 -3.15
C ALA A 41 -12.46 22.23 -2.51
N LYS A 42 -13.78 22.28 -2.33
CA LYS A 42 -14.52 23.40 -1.73
C LYS A 42 -15.34 22.93 -0.54
N ALA A 43 -15.51 23.80 0.44
CA ALA A 43 -16.34 23.50 1.61
C ALA A 43 -17.77 23.18 1.15
N GLY A 44 -18.33 22.10 1.69
CA GLY A 44 -19.63 21.57 1.31
C GLY A 44 -19.62 20.71 0.05
N ALA A 45 -18.54 20.60 -0.73
CA ALA A 45 -18.45 19.67 -1.85
C ALA A 45 -18.03 18.27 -1.41
N VAL A 46 -18.44 17.25 -2.17
CA VAL A 46 -17.99 15.86 -1.97
C VAL A 46 -16.72 15.65 -2.79
N ILE A 47 -15.67 15.17 -2.13
CA ILE A 47 -14.42 14.73 -2.74
C ILE A 47 -14.43 13.21 -2.83
N GLN A 48 -14.06 12.70 -4.00
CA GLN A 48 -13.81 11.27 -4.20
C GLN A 48 -12.32 11.01 -4.02
N PHE A 49 -11.98 10.12 -3.10
CA PHE A 49 -10.62 9.59 -2.98
C PHE A 49 -10.48 8.34 -3.85
N ASP A 50 -9.39 8.30 -4.62
CA ASP A 50 -9.01 7.18 -5.47
C ASP A 50 -7.81 6.47 -4.83
N ASN A 51 -8.01 5.21 -4.46
CA ASN A 51 -7.00 4.43 -3.78
C ASN A 51 -6.09 3.75 -4.80
N GLN A 52 -4.81 4.09 -4.74
CA GLN A 52 -3.77 3.59 -5.63
C GLN A 52 -2.77 2.71 -4.86
N SER A 53 -3.19 2.19 -3.71
CA SER A 53 -2.38 1.31 -2.89
C SER A 53 -2.14 -0.02 -3.59
N GLU A 54 -0.95 -0.59 -3.38
CA GLU A 54 -0.59 -1.89 -3.92
C GLU A 54 -0.40 -2.89 -2.79
N LYS A 55 -0.74 -4.15 -3.05
CA LYS A 55 -0.47 -5.28 -2.13
C LYS A 55 -1.08 -5.05 -0.74
N ALA A 56 -2.30 -4.52 -0.67
CA ALA A 56 -3.07 -4.32 0.55
C ALA A 56 -4.41 -5.05 0.47
N ASP A 57 -4.92 -5.50 1.62
CA ASP A 57 -6.22 -6.17 1.75
C ASP A 57 -7.26 -5.26 2.42
N THR A 58 -6.81 -4.36 3.30
CA THR A 58 -7.69 -3.43 4.02
C THR A 58 -7.08 -2.03 4.12
N TYR A 59 -7.96 -1.05 4.37
CA TYR A 59 -7.64 0.37 4.34
C TYR A 59 -8.23 1.08 5.56
N GLU A 60 -7.48 2.04 6.10
CA GLU A 60 -7.96 2.97 7.12
C GLU A 60 -7.65 4.40 6.66
N TRP A 61 -8.71 5.19 6.50
CA TRP A 61 -8.66 6.60 6.15
C TRP A 61 -8.88 7.48 7.37
N ASP A 62 -8.12 8.56 7.45
CA ASP A 62 -8.32 9.66 8.38
C ASP A 62 -8.26 10.94 7.55
N PHE A 63 -9.38 11.66 7.48
CA PHE A 63 -9.52 12.83 6.62
C PHE A 63 -8.94 14.10 7.25
N GLY A 64 -8.48 14.05 8.49
CA GLY A 64 -7.89 15.19 9.20
C GLY A 64 -8.90 16.21 9.73
N ASP A 65 -10.20 15.97 9.55
CA ASP A 65 -11.32 16.78 10.08
C ASP A 65 -12.04 16.09 11.26
N GLY A 66 -11.49 14.98 11.76
CA GLY A 66 -12.08 14.14 12.80
C GLY A 66 -12.90 12.96 12.26
N ASN A 67 -13.14 12.88 10.95
CA ASN A 67 -13.83 11.75 10.33
C ASN A 67 -12.84 10.72 9.73
N SER A 68 -13.31 9.48 9.61
CA SER A 68 -12.53 8.34 9.10
C SER A 68 -13.39 7.42 8.22
N SER A 69 -12.74 6.55 7.45
CA SER A 69 -13.41 5.49 6.67
C SER A 69 -12.54 4.23 6.57
N THR A 70 -13.17 3.08 6.30
CA THR A 70 -12.48 1.82 5.97
C THR A 70 -12.81 1.32 4.56
N GLU A 71 -13.55 2.11 3.78
CA GLU A 71 -13.84 1.80 2.38
C GLU A 71 -12.55 1.87 1.54
N GLU A 72 -12.50 1.08 0.48
CA GLU A 72 -11.37 1.11 -0.45
C GLU A 72 -11.25 2.47 -1.14
N ALA A 73 -12.36 3.03 -1.64
CA ALA A 73 -12.39 4.32 -2.33
C ALA A 73 -13.51 5.23 -1.78
N PRO A 74 -13.31 5.88 -0.63
CA PRO A 74 -14.37 6.62 0.05
C PRO A 74 -14.71 7.95 -0.62
N LYS A 75 -15.96 8.37 -0.41
CA LYS A 75 -16.40 9.76 -0.62
C LYS A 75 -16.40 10.48 0.71
N HIS A 76 -15.89 11.71 0.73
CA HIS A 76 -15.91 12.54 1.94
C HIS A 76 -16.34 13.98 1.65
N ARG A 77 -17.04 14.61 2.59
CA ARG A 77 -17.51 15.99 2.49
C ARG A 77 -16.92 16.82 3.62
N TYR A 78 -16.08 17.79 3.28
CA TYR A 78 -15.54 18.76 4.24
C TYR A 78 -16.57 19.85 4.50
N LYS A 79 -16.93 20.07 5.77
CA LYS A 79 -17.90 21.11 6.16
C LYS A 79 -17.34 22.52 6.09
N HIS A 80 -16.04 22.67 6.35
CA HIS A 80 -15.37 23.96 6.46
C HIS A 80 -14.17 24.03 5.50
N SER A 81 -13.81 25.25 5.11
CA SER A 81 -12.58 25.49 4.36
C SER A 81 -11.37 25.40 5.28
N GLY A 82 -10.23 24.98 4.74
CA GLY A 82 -9.03 24.74 5.52
C GLY A 82 -8.04 23.84 4.80
N ILE A 83 -6.93 23.52 5.47
CA ILE A 83 -5.94 22.57 4.99
C ILE A 83 -6.06 21.32 5.87
N TYR A 84 -6.36 20.18 5.25
CA TYR A 84 -6.54 18.92 5.95
C TYR A 84 -5.44 17.94 5.59
N ALA A 85 -4.84 17.31 6.59
CA ALA A 85 -3.80 16.28 6.41
C ALA A 85 -4.45 14.90 6.29
N VAL A 86 -4.84 14.52 5.08
CA VAL A 86 -5.45 13.22 4.80
C VAL A 86 -4.41 12.11 4.93
N ARG A 87 -4.78 11.04 5.62
CA ARG A 87 -3.93 9.86 5.86
C ARG A 87 -4.64 8.61 5.37
N LEU A 88 -3.96 7.84 4.54
CA LEU A 88 -4.33 6.48 4.17
C LEU A 88 -3.36 5.50 4.81
N LYS A 89 -3.87 4.50 5.52
CA LYS A 89 -3.12 3.35 5.98
C LYS A 89 -3.59 2.09 5.25
N ALA A 90 -2.69 1.48 4.49
CA ALA A 90 -2.93 0.25 3.74
C ALA A 90 -2.31 -0.93 4.50
N ILE A 91 -3.07 -2.03 4.67
CA ILE A 91 -2.72 -3.14 5.56
C ILE A 91 -2.81 -4.46 4.79
N ARG A 92 -1.84 -5.34 5.01
CA ARG A 92 -1.82 -6.72 4.52
C ARG A 92 -1.14 -7.63 5.53
N GLU A 93 -1.82 -8.71 5.92
CA GLU A 93 -1.26 -9.75 6.82
C GLU A 93 -0.56 -9.16 8.06
N GLY A 94 -1.16 -8.14 8.68
CA GLY A 94 -0.59 -7.44 9.85
C GLY A 94 0.54 -6.45 9.56
N LYS A 95 1.05 -6.37 8.33
CA LYS A 95 1.99 -5.33 7.88
C LYS A 95 1.19 -4.12 7.39
N SER A 96 1.72 -2.91 7.60
CA SER A 96 1.06 -1.69 7.12
C SER A 96 2.01 -0.68 6.48
N ARG A 97 1.44 0.17 5.63
CA ARG A 97 2.01 1.43 5.15
C ARG A 97 1.06 2.58 5.39
N VAL A 98 1.64 3.76 5.53
CA VAL A 98 0.90 5.01 5.69
C VAL A 98 1.37 6.00 4.62
N HIS A 99 0.43 6.62 3.95
CA HIS A 99 0.63 7.78 3.09
C HIS A 99 -0.11 8.98 3.66
N ARG A 100 0.46 10.18 3.52
CA ARG A 100 -0.15 11.44 3.98
C ARG A 100 -0.08 12.47 2.86
N GLN A 101 -1.19 13.16 2.61
CA GLN A 101 -1.27 14.24 1.64
C GLN A 101 -2.10 15.39 2.22
N GLN A 102 -1.66 16.63 2.00
CA GLN A 102 -2.45 17.80 2.34
C GLN A 102 -3.49 18.08 1.25
N VAL A 103 -4.73 18.30 1.65
CA VAL A 103 -5.84 18.70 0.79
C VAL A 103 -6.30 20.09 1.20
N VAL A 104 -6.25 21.04 0.27
CA VAL A 104 -6.68 22.43 0.51
C VAL A 104 -8.15 22.56 0.10
N ILE A 105 -9.01 22.84 1.07
CA ILE A 105 -10.44 23.05 0.87
C ILE A 105 -10.69 24.56 0.85
N ALA A 106 -11.05 25.07 -0.33
CA ALA A 106 -11.40 26.47 -0.52
C ALA A 106 -12.77 26.81 0.10
N PRO A 107 -13.03 28.09 0.42
CA PRO A 107 -14.36 28.57 0.79
C PRO A 107 -15.42 28.24 -0.28
N PRO A 108 -16.71 28.19 0.08
CA PRO A 108 -17.77 28.04 -0.90
C PRO A 108 -17.83 29.26 -1.83
N ASP A 109 -18.25 29.06 -3.09
CA ASP A 109 -18.29 30.12 -4.11
C ASP A 109 -19.28 31.26 -3.78
N ARG A 110 -20.18 31.03 -2.82
CA ARG A 110 -21.12 32.02 -2.33
C ARG A 110 -21.07 31.99 -0.80
N CYS A 111 -20.85 33.15 -0.17
CA CYS A 111 -21.17 33.30 1.24
C CYS A 111 -22.68 33.07 1.37
N LEU A 112 -23.10 32.11 2.19
CA LEU A 112 -24.51 31.99 2.56
C LEU A 112 -24.83 33.21 3.42
N VAL A 113 -25.43 34.23 2.80
CA VAL A 113 -26.20 35.23 3.52
C VAL A 113 -27.47 34.51 3.97
N GLU A 114 -27.55 34.21 5.26
CA GLU A 114 -28.83 33.94 5.95
C GLU A 114 -29.71 35.19 5.98
#